data_AF-A0A1Z3M194-F1
#
_entry.id   AF-A0A1Z3M194-F1
#
_cell.length_a   1.000
_cell.length_b   1.000
_cell.length_c   1.000
_cell.angle_alpha   90.00
_cell.angle_beta   90.00
_cell.angle_gamma   90.00
#
_symmetry.space_group_name_H-M   'P 1'
#
loop_
_entity.id
_entity.type
_entity.pdbx_description
1 polymer ?
#
loop_
_entity_poly.entity_id
_entity_poly.type
_entity_poly.pdbx_seq_one_letter_code
_entity_poly.pdbx_strand_id
1 'polypeptide(L)'
;MRQISLTVIAVSLLLAGCNAGASARDGVDQVGTGLGDAVTAPLEDLNLKRQEIPTILLQAESNPYDLRNMTRCSVIAAEIGRLDEALGPDTDAAPTDDGTFMSERAADAAAGATLDAVRGTVTDFIPARSWVRRLTGADAHSKHVQSAIQAGLRRRSFLKGVGMQRNCAPPAAPAGFVPRRG
;
A
#
# COMPACT_ATOMS: atom_id res chain seq x y z
N MET A 1 24.63 12.61 86.82
CA MET A 1 24.06 11.79 85.73
C MET A 1 22.68 12.33 85.42
N ARG A 2 22.55 13.11 84.35
CA ARG A 2 21.31 13.80 83.96
C ARG A 2 21.23 13.74 82.44
N GLN A 3 20.83 12.59 81.94
CA GLN A 3 20.41 12.41 80.56
C GLN A 3 18.90 12.66 80.48
N ILE A 4 18.39 12.82 79.26
CA ILE A 4 16.99 13.06 78.89
C ILE A 4 16.67 14.57 78.72
N SER A 5 17.44 15.23 77.85
CA SER A 5 17.04 16.47 77.16
C SER A 5 16.46 16.16 75.76
N LEU A 6 15.77 15.02 75.58
CA LEU A 6 15.41 14.47 74.27
C LEU A 6 13.88 14.30 74.04
N THR A 7 13.05 14.78 74.94
CA THR A 7 11.58 14.59 74.91
C THR A 7 10.79 15.85 74.53
N VAL A 8 11.36 16.76 73.72
CA VAL A 8 10.63 17.94 73.23
C VAL A 8 10.55 18.03 71.69
N ILE A 9 11.25 17.15 70.95
CA ILE A 9 11.25 17.17 69.47
C ILE A 9 10.28 16.13 68.87
N ALA A 10 9.36 15.55 69.67
CA ALA A 10 8.46 14.49 69.22
C ALA A 10 7.00 14.93 68.96
N VAL A 11 6.65 16.21 69.12
CA VAL A 11 5.24 16.67 69.07
C VAL A 11 4.99 17.73 67.98
N SER A 12 5.88 17.86 66.99
CA SER A 12 5.68 18.79 65.86
C SER A 12 5.54 18.11 64.50
N LEU A 13 5.60 16.77 64.44
CA LEU A 13 5.64 16.02 63.18
C LEU A 13 4.38 15.14 62.95
N LEU A 14 3.20 15.64 63.33
CA LEU A 14 1.92 14.92 63.19
C LEU A 14 0.80 15.71 62.50
N LEU A 15 1.10 16.75 61.70
CA LEU A 15 0.06 17.52 60.98
C LEU A 15 0.28 17.73 59.46
N ALA A 16 1.08 16.90 58.79
CA ALA A 16 1.20 16.93 57.33
C ALA A 16 0.84 15.57 56.73
N GLY A 17 -0.45 15.25 56.69
CA GLY A 17 -0.90 13.93 56.25
C GLY A 17 -2.36 13.86 55.81
N CYS A 18 -2.89 14.87 55.11
CA CYS A 18 -4.18 14.79 54.44
C CYS A 18 -4.16 15.68 53.19
N ASN A 19 -3.75 15.13 52.03
CA ASN A 19 -4.22 15.59 50.70
C ASN A 19 -3.69 14.81 49.48
N ALA A 20 -3.11 13.61 49.64
CA ALA A 20 -2.68 12.78 48.49
C ALA A 20 -3.80 11.90 47.89
N GLY A 21 -5.08 12.15 48.22
CA GLY A 21 -6.22 11.32 47.79
C GLY A 21 -7.16 11.96 46.75
N ALA A 22 -7.00 13.25 46.45
CA ALA A 22 -7.88 13.97 45.52
C ALA A 22 -7.30 14.07 44.10
N SER A 23 -5.97 14.17 43.95
CA SER A 23 -5.32 14.31 42.64
C SER A 23 -5.15 13.00 41.86
N ALA A 24 -5.33 11.85 42.52
CA ALA A 24 -5.28 10.53 41.86
C ALA A 24 -6.64 10.10 41.27
N ARG A 25 -7.74 10.77 41.65
CA ARG A 25 -9.10 10.47 41.14
C ARG A 25 -9.42 11.21 39.85
N ASP A 26 -8.97 12.47 39.75
CA ASP A 26 -9.15 13.27 38.52
C ASP A 26 -8.35 12.70 37.34
N GLY A 27 -7.16 12.14 37.60
CA GLY A 27 -6.33 11.49 36.58
C GLY A 27 -6.90 10.16 36.07
N VAL A 28 -7.67 9.40 36.86
CA VAL A 28 -8.29 8.15 36.41
C VAL A 28 -9.63 8.39 35.70
N ASP A 29 -10.37 9.42 36.08
CA ASP A 29 -11.62 9.80 35.39
C ASP A 29 -11.32 10.49 34.04
N GLN A 30 -10.23 11.25 33.94
CA GLN A 30 -9.77 11.84 32.68
C GLN A 30 -9.12 10.82 31.72
N VAL A 31 -8.52 9.75 32.25
CA VAL A 31 -8.06 8.61 31.46
C VAL A 31 -9.24 7.71 31.04
N GLY A 32 -10.25 7.52 31.90
CA GLY A 32 -11.46 6.74 31.55
C GLY A 32 -12.33 7.36 30.45
N THR A 33 -12.32 8.69 30.33
CA THR A 33 -13.04 9.44 29.28
C THR A 33 -12.18 9.68 28.04
N GLY A 34 -10.87 9.91 28.18
CA GLY A 34 -9.94 10.06 27.06
C GLY A 34 -9.57 8.75 26.34
N LEU A 35 -9.72 7.58 26.98
CA LEU A 35 -9.52 6.27 26.34
C LEU A 35 -10.72 5.80 25.49
N GLY A 36 -11.89 6.45 25.60
CA GLY A 36 -13.03 6.20 24.73
C GLY A 36 -12.89 6.89 23.36
N ASP A 37 -12.41 8.13 23.36
CA ASP A 37 -12.25 8.94 22.15
C ASP A 37 -10.86 8.82 21.49
N ALA A 38 -9.86 8.27 22.17
CA ALA A 38 -8.54 7.99 21.57
C ALA A 38 -8.47 6.66 20.81
N VAL A 39 -9.54 5.86 20.79
CA VAL A 39 -9.59 4.58 20.06
C VAL A 39 -10.31 4.72 18.72
N THR A 40 -11.06 5.80 18.51
CA THR A 40 -11.68 6.13 17.22
C THR A 40 -10.77 6.94 16.31
N ALA A 41 -9.76 7.61 16.88
CA ALA A 41 -8.86 8.52 16.15
C ALA A 41 -7.88 7.88 15.14
N PRO A 42 -7.66 6.55 15.03
CA PRO A 42 -7.00 6.00 13.85
C PRO A 42 -7.93 5.16 12.95
N LEU A 43 -9.25 5.20 13.14
CA LEU A 43 -10.18 4.44 12.28
C LEU A 43 -10.56 5.19 10.98
N GLU A 44 -10.27 6.48 10.91
CA GLU A 44 -10.50 7.32 9.72
C GLU A 44 -9.24 7.49 8.87
N ASP A 45 -8.05 7.46 9.49
CA ASP A 45 -6.75 7.43 8.79
C ASP A 45 -6.46 6.04 8.19
N LEU A 46 -7.21 5.02 8.64
CA LEU A 46 -7.39 3.74 7.96
C LEU A 46 -8.62 3.81 7.04
N ASN A 47 -8.56 4.66 6.01
CA ASN A 47 -9.49 4.69 4.88
C ASN A 47 -9.44 3.35 4.10
N LEU A 48 -9.83 2.26 4.78
CA LEU A 48 -10.11 0.93 4.28
C LEU A 48 -11.44 0.98 3.51
N LYS A 49 -11.56 1.89 2.54
CA LYS A 49 -12.20 1.52 1.29
C LYS A 49 -11.32 0.43 0.72
N ARG A 50 -11.58 -0.80 1.17
CA ARG A 50 -11.02 -2.03 0.63
C ARG A 50 -11.23 -1.91 -0.88
N GLN A 51 -10.18 -1.59 -1.61
CA GLN A 51 -10.28 -1.43 -3.06
C GLN A 51 -10.71 -2.79 -3.58
N GLU A 52 -11.94 -2.83 -4.09
CA GLU A 52 -12.49 -4.03 -4.68
C GLU A 52 -11.64 -4.39 -5.89
N ILE A 53 -11.11 -5.60 -5.90
CA ILE A 53 -10.29 -6.07 -7.02
C ILE A 53 -11.22 -6.22 -8.22
N PRO A 54 -10.96 -5.55 -9.35
CA PRO A 54 -11.79 -5.69 -10.54
C PRO A 54 -11.95 -7.15 -10.95
N THR A 55 -13.17 -7.57 -11.31
CA THR A 55 -13.47 -8.97 -11.63
C THR A 55 -12.60 -9.54 -12.74
N ILE A 56 -12.18 -8.71 -13.71
CA ILE A 56 -11.28 -9.12 -14.79
C ILE A 56 -9.90 -9.55 -14.27
N LEU A 57 -9.40 -8.93 -13.20
CA LEU A 57 -8.13 -9.30 -12.56
C LEU A 57 -8.25 -10.57 -11.74
N LEU A 58 -9.39 -10.78 -11.08
CA LEU A 58 -9.69 -12.05 -10.40
C LEU A 58 -9.81 -13.21 -11.39
N GLN A 59 -10.43 -12.97 -12.56
CA GLN A 59 -10.47 -13.95 -13.65
C GLN A 59 -9.06 -14.27 -14.16
N ALA A 60 -8.24 -13.24 -14.39
CA ALA A 60 -6.85 -13.41 -14.78
C ALA A 60 -6.02 -14.15 -13.73
N GLU A 61 -6.27 -13.96 -12.44
CA GLU A 61 -5.63 -14.70 -11.35
C GLU A 61 -5.99 -16.19 -11.38
N SER A 62 -7.25 -16.52 -11.67
CA SER A 62 -7.70 -17.92 -11.76
C SER A 62 -7.14 -18.67 -12.97
N ASN A 63 -7.04 -18.01 -14.13
CA ASN A 63 -6.53 -18.64 -15.35
C ASN A 63 -5.94 -17.60 -16.34
N PRO A 64 -4.67 -17.18 -16.15
CA PRO A 64 -4.06 -16.13 -16.97
C PRO A 64 -3.81 -16.56 -18.42
N TYR A 65 -3.82 -17.86 -18.73
CA TYR A 65 -3.53 -18.40 -20.06
C TYR A 65 -4.78 -18.93 -20.78
N ASP A 66 -5.99 -18.65 -20.28
CA ASP A 66 -7.22 -19.15 -20.87
C ASP A 66 -7.43 -18.63 -22.30
N LEU A 67 -7.71 -19.52 -23.25
CA LEU A 67 -8.04 -19.15 -24.63
C LEU A 67 -9.49 -19.50 -25.00
N ARG A 68 -10.29 -19.98 -24.04
CA ARG A 68 -11.72 -20.19 -24.26
C ARG A 68 -12.36 -18.88 -24.72
N ASN A 69 -13.18 -18.98 -25.76
CA ASN A 69 -13.86 -17.86 -26.40
C ASN A 69 -12.95 -16.81 -27.07
N MET A 70 -11.63 -16.95 -27.00
CA MET A 70 -10.67 -16.08 -27.70
C MET A 70 -10.47 -16.54 -29.15
N THR A 71 -11.55 -16.66 -29.93
CA THR A 71 -11.51 -17.23 -31.30
C THR A 71 -11.26 -16.21 -32.40
N ARG A 72 -11.55 -14.92 -32.14
CA ARG A 72 -11.43 -13.83 -33.11
C ARG A 72 -10.54 -12.72 -32.56
N CYS A 73 -9.81 -12.03 -33.43
CA CYS A 73 -8.97 -10.89 -33.04
C CYS A 73 -9.76 -9.79 -32.31
N SER A 74 -11.02 -9.56 -32.70
CA SER A 74 -11.90 -8.59 -32.01
C SER A 74 -12.21 -8.96 -30.56
N VAL A 75 -12.33 -10.25 -30.26
CA VAL A 75 -12.58 -10.73 -28.88
C VAL A 75 -11.32 -10.58 -28.03
N ILE A 76 -10.16 -10.89 -28.60
CA ILE A 76 -8.86 -10.67 -27.96
C ILE A 76 -8.65 -9.18 -27.68
N ALA A 77 -8.94 -8.30 -28.65
CA ALA A 77 -8.88 -6.85 -28.48
C ALA A 77 -9.81 -6.35 -27.37
N ALA A 78 -11.06 -6.83 -27.34
CA ALA A 78 -12.03 -6.45 -26.31
C ALA A 78 -11.60 -6.90 -24.90
N GLU A 79 -10.97 -8.08 -24.79
CA GLU A 79 -10.41 -8.56 -23.53
C GLU A 79 -9.24 -7.70 -23.06
N ILE A 80 -8.31 -7.37 -23.96
CA ILE A 80 -7.19 -6.48 -23.67
C ILE A 80 -7.69 -5.09 -23.25
N GLY A 81 -8.70 -4.53 -23.94
CA GLY A 81 -9.28 -3.24 -23.55
C GLY A 81 -9.90 -3.26 -22.14
N ARG A 82 -10.54 -4.36 -21.73
CA ARG A 82 -11.04 -4.52 -20.35
C ARG A 82 -9.91 -4.63 -19.33
N LEU A 83 -8.80 -5.26 -19.69
CA LEU A 83 -7.60 -5.31 -18.85
C LEU A 83 -6.94 -3.94 -18.73
N ASP A 84 -6.89 -3.17 -19.82
CA ASP A 84 -6.32 -1.81 -19.83
C ASP A 84 -7.16 -0.83 -19.00
N GLU A 85 -8.49 -0.95 -19.01
CA GLU A 85 -9.36 -0.16 -18.12
C GLU A 85 -9.07 -0.44 -16.63
N ALA A 86 -8.75 -1.70 -16.29
CA ALA A 86 -8.47 -2.09 -14.91
C ALA A 86 -7.02 -1.85 -14.47
N LEU A 87 -6.05 -1.96 -15.38
CA LEU A 87 -4.61 -1.88 -15.11
C LEU A 87 -4.00 -0.53 -15.48
N GLY A 88 -4.73 0.30 -16.23
CA GLY A 88 -4.19 1.47 -16.91
C GLY A 88 -3.47 1.13 -18.23
N PRO A 89 -2.98 2.18 -18.92
CA PRO A 89 -2.27 2.05 -20.19
C PRO A 89 -1.13 1.04 -20.13
N ASP A 90 -0.95 0.26 -21.20
CA ASP A 90 0.19 -0.65 -21.29
C ASP A 90 1.51 0.11 -21.54
N THR A 91 2.63 -0.52 -21.20
CA THR A 91 3.97 0.08 -21.34
C THR A 91 4.32 0.33 -22.81
N ASP A 92 3.77 -0.47 -23.71
CA ASP A 92 3.91 -0.33 -25.16
C ASP A 92 2.79 0.51 -25.79
N ALA A 93 1.94 1.17 -24.99
CA ALA A 93 0.93 2.08 -25.52
C ALA A 93 1.59 3.14 -26.41
N ALA A 94 0.87 3.54 -27.46
CA ALA A 94 1.36 4.57 -28.38
C ALA A 94 1.77 5.84 -27.61
N PRO A 95 2.81 6.56 -28.07
CA PRO A 95 3.21 7.81 -27.45
C PRO A 95 2.02 8.75 -27.30
N THR A 96 2.03 9.52 -26.21
CA THR A 96 1.09 10.63 -26.02
C THR A 96 1.28 11.68 -27.14
N ASP A 97 0.37 12.64 -27.26
CA ASP A 97 0.43 13.67 -28.33
C ASP A 97 1.75 14.47 -28.37
N ASP A 98 2.52 14.47 -27.28
CA ASP A 98 3.86 15.06 -27.18
C ASP A 98 5.01 14.14 -27.65
N GLY A 99 4.71 12.94 -28.14
CA GLY A 99 5.66 11.98 -28.69
C GLY A 99 6.45 11.17 -27.66
N THR A 100 6.17 11.33 -26.36
CA THR A 100 6.90 10.62 -25.29
C THR A 100 6.25 9.28 -24.93
N PHE A 101 7.09 8.26 -24.71
CA PHE A 101 6.65 6.94 -24.26
C PHE A 101 6.47 6.91 -22.72
N MET A 102 5.60 6.02 -22.23
CA MET A 102 5.42 5.82 -20.78
C MET A 102 6.71 5.40 -20.07
N SER A 103 7.58 4.65 -20.75
CA SER A 103 8.90 4.26 -20.22
C SER A 103 9.84 5.44 -19.99
N GLU A 104 9.76 6.47 -20.83
CA GLU A 104 10.59 7.68 -20.71
C GLU A 104 10.16 8.51 -19.49
N ARG A 105 8.85 8.70 -19.31
CA ARG A 105 8.31 9.38 -18.11
C ARG A 105 8.67 8.65 -16.81
N ALA A 106 8.63 7.32 -16.81
CA ALA A 106 9.02 6.53 -15.65
C ALA A 106 10.51 6.69 -15.31
N ALA A 107 11.37 6.78 -16.33
CA ALA A 107 12.80 7.03 -16.14
C ALA A 107 13.06 8.43 -15.58
N ASP A 108 12.37 9.46 -16.09
CA ASP A 108 12.51 10.85 -15.61
C ASP A 108 12.07 11.00 -14.15
N ALA A 109 10.96 10.36 -13.76
CA ALA A 109 10.48 10.38 -12.38
C ALA A 109 11.47 9.70 -11.41
N ALA A 110 12.07 8.58 -11.82
CA ALA A 110 13.09 7.88 -11.03
C ALA A 110 14.39 8.70 -10.89
N ALA A 111 14.81 9.38 -11.97
CA ALA A 111 15.96 10.29 -11.95
C ALA A 111 15.74 11.46 -10.99
N GLY A 112 14.54 12.06 -10.98
CA GLY A 112 14.18 13.10 -10.00
C GLY A 112 14.23 12.62 -8.55
N ALA A 113 13.64 11.45 -8.25
CA ALA A 113 13.60 10.89 -6.90
C ALA A 113 14.99 10.51 -6.35
N THR A 114 15.94 10.12 -7.21
CA THR A 114 17.30 9.74 -6.81
C THR A 114 18.10 10.93 -6.27
N LEU A 115 17.83 12.15 -6.74
CA LEU A 115 18.53 13.37 -6.28
C LEU A 115 18.08 13.82 -4.89
N ASP A 116 16.81 13.58 -4.53
CA ASP A 116 16.25 13.99 -3.24
C ASP A 116 16.63 13.03 -2.09
N ALA A 117 16.97 11.78 -2.39
CA ALA A 117 17.26 10.75 -1.39
C ALA A 117 18.68 10.81 -0.78
N VAL A 118 19.60 11.62 -1.32
CA VAL A 118 21.02 11.62 -0.89
C VAL A 118 21.27 12.39 0.41
N ARG A 119 20.29 13.14 0.94
CA ARG A 119 20.52 14.05 2.09
C ARG A 119 20.19 13.52 3.49
N GLY A 120 19.70 12.31 3.67
CA GLY A 120 19.26 11.90 5.01
C GLY A 120 19.34 10.42 5.31
N THR A 121 20.49 9.95 5.79
CA THR A 121 20.55 8.88 6.80
C THR A 121 21.94 8.80 7.41
N VAL A 122 22.09 9.34 8.62
CA VAL A 122 23.13 8.90 9.57
C VAL A 122 22.44 8.35 10.81
N THR A 123 23.03 7.27 11.33
CA THR A 123 22.85 6.63 12.65
C THR A 123 21.59 5.79 12.91
N ASP A 124 21.81 4.49 12.73
CA ASP A 124 21.57 3.35 13.63
C ASP A 124 20.53 3.43 14.78
N PHE A 125 19.95 2.25 15.00
CA PHE A 125 19.19 1.78 16.17
C PHE A 125 17.65 1.74 16.04
N ILE A 126 17.11 0.97 15.09
CA ILE A 126 15.64 0.78 14.97
C ILE A 126 15.33 -0.69 14.58
N PRO A 127 14.27 -1.33 15.14
CA PRO A 127 13.90 -2.75 14.95
C PRO A 127 13.42 -3.09 13.53
N ALA A 128 14.25 -2.81 12.53
CA ALA A 128 13.89 -2.82 11.13
C ALA A 128 13.48 -4.20 10.65
N ARG A 129 14.03 -5.32 11.14
CA ARG A 129 13.70 -6.63 10.55
C ARG A 129 12.26 -7.08 10.83
N SER A 130 11.71 -6.72 11.98
CA SER A 130 10.35 -7.12 12.40
C SER A 130 9.28 -6.15 11.87
N TRP A 131 9.60 -4.85 11.83
CA TRP A 131 8.76 -3.86 11.17
C TRP A 131 8.85 -3.92 9.66
N VAL A 132 9.99 -4.26 9.06
CA VAL A 132 10.10 -4.55 7.63
C VAL A 132 9.19 -5.71 7.31
N ARG A 133 9.25 -6.87 8.00
CA ARG A 133 8.33 -7.99 7.68
C ARG A 133 6.85 -7.69 7.91
N ARG A 134 6.51 -6.79 8.84
CA ARG A 134 5.12 -6.38 9.10
C ARG A 134 4.67 -5.29 8.13
N LEU A 135 5.43 -4.24 7.88
CA LEU A 135 5.11 -3.22 6.88
C LEU A 135 5.17 -3.77 5.45
N THR A 136 6.09 -4.70 5.15
CA THR A 136 6.16 -5.38 3.85
C THR A 136 5.18 -6.55 3.72
N GLY A 137 4.47 -6.92 4.79
CA GLY A 137 3.73 -8.18 4.84
C GLY A 137 2.37 -8.20 5.55
N ALA A 138 1.97 -7.12 6.23
CA ALA A 138 0.82 -7.11 7.15
C ALA A 138 -0.53 -7.04 6.45
N ASP A 139 -0.60 -6.57 5.21
CA ASP A 139 -1.89 -6.50 4.52
C ASP A 139 -2.05 -7.64 3.50
N ALA A 140 -2.78 -8.67 3.92
CA ALA A 140 -3.17 -9.77 3.04
C ALA A 140 -4.00 -9.27 1.84
N HIS A 141 -4.80 -8.21 2.03
CA HIS A 141 -5.57 -7.60 0.94
C HIS A 141 -4.65 -6.92 -0.07
N SER A 142 -3.71 -6.09 0.39
CA SER A 142 -2.70 -5.50 -0.50
C SER A 142 -1.91 -6.55 -1.29
N LYS A 143 -1.53 -7.67 -0.66
CA LYS A 143 -0.88 -8.78 -1.37
C LYS A 143 -1.78 -9.41 -2.42
N HIS A 144 -3.06 -9.58 -2.12
CA HIS A 144 -4.04 -10.11 -3.06
C HIS A 144 -4.26 -9.16 -4.24
N VAL A 145 -4.41 -7.86 -3.98
CA VAL A 145 -4.50 -6.83 -5.02
C VAL A 145 -3.27 -6.88 -5.93
N GLN A 146 -2.06 -6.93 -5.34
CA GLN A 146 -0.82 -7.05 -6.12
C GLN A 146 -0.76 -8.35 -6.94
N SER A 147 -1.16 -9.49 -6.36
CA SER A 147 -1.25 -10.77 -7.07
C SER A 147 -2.18 -10.69 -8.27
N ALA A 148 -3.36 -10.09 -8.10
CA ALA A 148 -4.34 -9.90 -9.15
C ALA A 148 -3.84 -8.96 -10.26
N ILE A 149 -3.16 -7.87 -9.91
CA ILE A 149 -2.51 -6.97 -10.89
C ILE A 149 -1.45 -7.74 -11.69
N GLN A 150 -0.57 -8.48 -11.02
CA GLN A 150 0.46 -9.28 -11.70
C GLN A 150 -0.13 -10.38 -12.59
N ALA A 151 -1.26 -10.97 -12.20
CA ALA A 151 -1.99 -11.90 -13.05
C ALA A 151 -2.60 -11.21 -14.28
N GLY A 152 -3.20 -10.02 -14.10
CA GLY A 152 -3.71 -9.20 -15.20
C GLY A 152 -2.63 -8.80 -16.21
N LEU A 153 -1.46 -8.36 -15.74
CA LEU A 153 -0.31 -8.01 -16.59
C LEU A 153 0.19 -9.22 -17.41
N ARG A 154 0.28 -10.40 -16.78
CA ARG A 154 0.62 -11.66 -17.48
C ARG A 154 -0.44 -12.04 -18.50
N ARG A 155 -1.71 -11.88 -18.16
CA ARG A 155 -2.84 -12.15 -19.06
C ARG A 155 -2.80 -11.25 -20.29
N ARG A 156 -2.60 -9.95 -20.10
CA ARG A 156 -2.50 -8.95 -21.18
C ARG A 156 -1.35 -9.28 -22.13
N SER A 157 -0.15 -9.50 -21.59
CA SER A 157 1.03 -9.82 -22.40
C SER A 157 0.89 -11.14 -23.16
N PHE A 158 0.32 -12.17 -22.53
CA PHE A 158 0.02 -13.44 -23.20
C PHE A 158 -0.96 -13.26 -24.37
N LEU A 159 -2.07 -12.54 -24.17
CA LEU A 159 -3.06 -12.31 -25.22
C LEU A 159 -2.48 -11.53 -26.40
N LYS A 160 -1.64 -10.53 -26.14
CA LYS A 160 -0.90 -9.81 -27.19
C LYS A 160 0.01 -10.75 -27.99
N GLY A 161 0.70 -11.67 -27.33
CA GLY A 161 1.50 -12.71 -27.99
C GLY A 161 0.66 -13.66 -28.85
N VAL A 162 -0.51 -14.08 -28.36
CA VAL A 162 -1.45 -14.92 -29.11
C VAL A 162 -2.03 -14.18 -30.32
N GLY A 163 -2.39 -12.91 -30.17
CA GLY A 163 -2.85 -12.11 -31.29
C GLY A 163 -1.76 -11.88 -32.34
N MET A 164 -0.50 -11.67 -31.92
CA MET A 164 0.65 -11.62 -32.82
C MET A 164 0.80 -12.93 -33.61
N GLN A 165 0.75 -14.08 -32.94
CA GLN A 165 0.81 -15.39 -33.59
C GLN A 165 -0.31 -15.56 -34.64
N ARG A 166 -1.49 -15.00 -34.35
CA ARG A 166 -2.68 -15.05 -35.22
C ARG A 166 -2.76 -13.91 -36.23
N ASN A 167 -1.70 -13.12 -36.37
CA ASN A 167 -1.64 -12.00 -37.30
C ASN A 167 -2.74 -10.92 -37.06
N CYS A 168 -3.13 -10.72 -35.80
CA CYS A 168 -4.08 -9.67 -35.41
C CYS A 168 -3.40 -8.29 -35.41
N ALA A 169 -4.13 -7.24 -35.79
CA ALA A 169 -3.68 -5.86 -35.61
C ALA A 169 -3.75 -5.43 -34.13
N PRO A 170 -2.98 -4.41 -33.71
CA PRO A 170 -3.20 -3.71 -32.44
C PRO A 170 -4.67 -3.26 -32.30
N PRO A 171 -5.28 -3.29 -31.10
CA PRO A 171 -4.67 -3.58 -29.79
C PRO A 171 -4.59 -5.08 -29.44
N ALA A 172 -5.04 -5.99 -30.33
CA ALA A 172 -4.94 -7.44 -30.09
C ALA A 172 -3.51 -7.99 -30.18
N ALA A 173 -2.55 -7.17 -30.59
CA ALA A 173 -1.12 -7.45 -30.64
C ALA A 173 -0.36 -6.24 -30.05
N PRO A 174 0.96 -6.36 -29.79
CA PRO A 174 1.76 -5.22 -29.33
C PRO A 174 1.65 -4.04 -30.29
N ALA A 175 1.71 -2.81 -29.78
CA ALA A 175 1.39 -1.62 -30.57
C ALA A 175 2.24 -1.47 -31.86
N GLY A 176 3.49 -1.92 -31.83
CA GLY A 176 4.40 -1.89 -32.99
C GLY A 176 4.23 -3.06 -33.98
N PHE A 177 3.31 -4.00 -33.73
CA PHE A 177 3.11 -5.15 -34.61
C PHE A 177 2.35 -4.77 -35.89
N VAL A 178 2.92 -5.09 -37.04
CA VAL A 178 2.29 -4.91 -38.35
C VAL A 178 1.86 -6.28 -38.90
N PRO A 179 0.55 -6.53 -39.08
CA PRO A 179 0.07 -7.76 -39.68
C PRO A 179 0.64 -7.98 -41.09
N ARG A 180 1.01 -9.23 -41.38
CA ARG A 180 1.37 -9.66 -42.74
C ARG A 180 0.16 -9.48 -43.65
N ARG A 181 0.36 -8.88 -44.82
CA ARG A 181 -0.64 -8.89 -45.89
C ARG A 181 -0.76 -10.32 -46.40
N GLY A 182 -1.95 -10.90 -46.26
CA GLY A 182 -2.31 -12.19 -46.85
C GLY A 182 -2.55 -12.09 -48.34
#